data_AF-A0A7V5R5E1-F1
#
_entry.id   AF-A0A7V5R5E1-F1
#
_cell.length_a   1.000
_cell.length_b   1.000
_cell.length_c   1.000
_cell.angle_alpha   90.00
_cell.angle_beta   90.00
_cell.angle_gamma   90.00
#
_symmetry.space_group_name_H-M   'P 1'
#
loop_
_entity.id
_entity.type
_entity.pdbx_description
1 polymer ?
#
loop_
_entity_poly.entity_id
_entity_poly.type
_entity_poly.pdbx_seq_one_letter_code
_entity_poly.pdbx_strand_id
1 'polypeptide(L)'
;METTTTLAEPKAELEADAPEQAEQKTIKLADFLDEWGDILKSQVIRNMNPVYSPKNEDDWDQAARKKLKQLIRPPFESQTRRGILPVARSFYKEDQKAAFLVGEMGTGKVRRIGA
;
A
#
# COMPACT_ATOMS: atom_id res chain seq x y z
N MET A 1 40.55 -56.01 43.36
CA MET A 1 39.43 -55.13 43.74
C MET A 1 40.08 -53.77 43.94
N GLU A 2 39.89 -52.76 43.12
CA GLU A 2 38.69 -52.27 42.44
C GLU A 2 39.00 -51.82 41.01
N THR A 3 37.95 -51.82 40.18
CA THR A 3 37.89 -51.55 38.74
C THR A 3 37.67 -50.06 38.43
N THR A 4 37.62 -49.74 37.12
CA THR A 4 37.02 -48.55 36.46
C THR A 4 37.91 -47.31 36.33
N THR A 5 37.92 -46.53 35.25
CA THR A 5 37.39 -46.64 33.87
C THR A 5 38.03 -45.48 33.11
N THR A 6 38.50 -45.74 31.90
CA THR A 6 38.90 -44.76 30.87
C THR A 6 37.80 -43.75 30.58
N LEU A 7 38.13 -42.47 30.33
CA LEU A 7 37.47 -41.66 29.31
C LEU A 7 38.34 -40.43 29.00
N ALA A 8 38.86 -40.41 27.79
CA ALA A 8 39.61 -39.32 27.20
C ALA A 8 38.67 -38.14 26.94
N GLU A 9 39.13 -36.93 27.26
CA GLU A 9 38.45 -35.69 26.90
C GLU A 9 38.48 -35.53 25.37
N PRO A 10 37.34 -35.31 24.70
CA PRO A 10 37.37 -35.02 23.28
C PRO A 10 37.91 -33.61 23.09
N LYS A 11 38.98 -33.49 22.30
CA LYS A 11 39.41 -32.22 21.72
C LYS A 11 38.22 -31.65 20.96
N ALA A 12 37.69 -30.53 21.43
CA ALA A 12 36.81 -29.69 20.64
C ALA A 12 37.64 -29.15 19.47
N GLU A 13 37.57 -29.84 18.34
CA GLU A 13 37.94 -29.29 17.05
C GLU A 13 36.98 -28.13 16.79
N LEU A 14 37.51 -26.92 16.97
CA LEU A 14 36.85 -25.69 16.58
C LEU A 14 36.86 -25.67 15.04
N GLU A 15 35.88 -26.32 14.42
CA GLU A 15 35.59 -26.09 13.00
C GLU A 15 35.23 -24.61 12.88
N ALA A 16 36.20 -23.85 12.38
CA ALA A 16 35.99 -22.49 11.93
C ALA A 16 35.06 -22.57 10.72
N ASP A 17 33.77 -22.46 11.01
CA ASP A 17 32.71 -22.29 10.01
C ASP A 17 33.05 -21.01 9.25
N ALA A 18 33.67 -21.18 8.08
CA ALA A 18 33.98 -20.10 7.17
C ALA A 18 32.65 -19.43 6.83
N PRO A 19 32.60 -18.08 6.76
CA PRO A 19 31.37 -17.43 6.34
C PRO A 19 31.06 -17.88 4.92
N GLU A 20 30.03 -18.72 4.76
CA GLU A 20 29.38 -18.98 3.48
C GLU A 20 29.12 -17.61 2.86
N GLN A 21 29.85 -17.34 1.79
CA GLN A 21 29.72 -16.13 1.02
C GLN A 21 28.28 -16.13 0.53
N ALA A 22 27.45 -15.26 1.11
CA ALA A 22 26.12 -14.98 0.61
C ALA A 22 26.27 -14.53 -0.84
N GLU A 23 26.12 -15.46 -1.78
CA GLU A 23 26.11 -15.18 -3.20
C GLU A 23 25.09 -14.06 -3.41
N GLN A 24 25.59 -12.88 -3.79
CA GLN A 24 24.73 -11.78 -4.18
C GLN A 24 24.06 -12.19 -5.49
N LYS A 25 22.96 -12.94 -5.40
CA LYS A 25 22.08 -13.25 -6.52
C LYS A 25 21.41 -11.96 -6.97
N THR A 26 22.10 -11.25 -7.87
CA THR A 26 21.53 -10.10 -8.59
C THR A 26 20.52 -10.63 -9.60
N ILE A 27 19.25 -10.67 -9.20
CA ILE A 27 18.12 -10.95 -10.08
C ILE A 27 17.75 -9.66 -10.81
N LYS A 28 17.51 -9.73 -12.13
CA LYS A 28 17.01 -8.56 -12.87
C LYS A 28 15.58 -8.29 -12.43
N LEU A 29 15.23 -7.00 -12.29
CA LEU A 29 13.90 -6.58 -11.85
C LEU A 29 12.77 -7.16 -12.73
N ALA A 30 13.02 -7.31 -14.04
CA ALA A 30 12.07 -7.92 -14.97
C ALA A 30 11.76 -9.38 -14.58
N ASP A 31 12.79 -10.20 -14.37
CA ASP A 31 12.64 -11.61 -14.01
C ASP A 31 11.95 -11.76 -12.63
N PHE A 32 12.24 -10.85 -11.69
CA PHE A 32 11.53 -10.80 -10.40
C PHE A 32 10.05 -10.44 -10.54
N LEU A 33 9.73 -9.44 -11.38
CA LEU A 33 8.36 -9.03 -11.61
C LEU A 33 7.55 -10.08 -12.39
N ASP A 34 8.18 -10.85 -13.26
CA ASP A 34 7.52 -11.94 -13.96
C ASP A 34 7.17 -13.10 -13.01
N GLU A 35 8.08 -13.45 -12.10
CA GLU A 35 7.87 -14.57 -11.18
C GLU A 35 6.99 -14.21 -9.97
N TRP A 36 7.09 -12.97 -9.45
CA TRP A 36 6.42 -12.54 -8.21
C TRP A 36 5.33 -11.48 -8.42
N GLY A 37 5.26 -10.88 -9.61
CA GLY A 37 4.35 -9.77 -9.88
C GLY A 37 2.87 -10.14 -9.72
N ASP A 38 2.48 -11.36 -10.06
CA ASP A 38 1.09 -11.80 -9.89
C ASP A 38 0.73 -12.03 -8.42
N ILE A 39 1.67 -12.52 -7.62
CA ILE A 39 1.49 -12.64 -6.17
C ILE A 39 1.35 -11.25 -5.54
N LEU A 40 2.23 -10.31 -5.91
CA LEU A 40 2.18 -8.92 -5.47
C LEU A 40 0.85 -8.25 -5.86
N LYS A 41 0.42 -8.37 -7.12
CA LYS A 41 -0.89 -7.86 -7.58
C LYS A 41 -2.03 -8.47 -6.76
N SER A 42 -1.98 -9.78 -6.50
CA SER A 42 -3.05 -10.46 -5.75
C SER A 42 -3.15 -9.98 -4.31
N GLN A 43 -2.01 -9.72 -3.64
CA GLN A 43 -1.98 -9.16 -2.30
C GLN A 43 -2.47 -7.71 -2.29
N VAL A 44 -2.06 -6.90 -3.26
CA VAL A 44 -2.52 -5.51 -3.40
C VAL A 44 -4.03 -5.47 -3.61
N ILE A 45 -4.58 -6.29 -4.49
CA ILE A 45 -6.03 -6.32 -4.76
C ILE A 45 -6.82 -6.81 -3.54
N ARG A 46 -6.32 -7.81 -2.81
CA ARG A 46 -7.01 -8.33 -1.62
C ARG A 46 -7.03 -7.35 -0.45
N ASN A 47 -5.96 -6.57 -0.27
CA ASN A 47 -5.84 -5.66 0.87
C ASN A 47 -6.27 -4.23 0.56
N MET A 48 -6.46 -3.88 -0.72
CA MET A 48 -6.89 -2.55 -1.12
C MET A 48 -8.40 -2.49 -1.24
N ASN A 49 -9.08 -2.05 -0.17
CA ASN A 49 -10.48 -1.64 -0.24
C ASN A 49 -10.56 -0.16 -0.63
N PRO A 50 -10.90 0.20 -1.89
CA PRO A 50 -10.94 1.59 -2.30
C PRO A 50 -12.06 2.33 -1.57
N VAL A 51 -11.70 3.43 -0.89
CA VAL A 51 -12.65 4.25 -0.12
C VAL A 51 -13.79 4.79 -1.00
N TYR A 52 -13.53 5.07 -2.27
CA TYR A 52 -14.53 5.57 -3.21
C TYR A 52 -14.44 4.85 -4.56
N SER A 53 -15.60 4.44 -5.07
CA SER A 53 -15.75 3.82 -6.39
C SER A 53 -16.83 4.54 -7.19
N PRO A 54 -16.51 5.14 -8.36
CA PRO A 54 -17.51 5.82 -9.19
C PRO A 54 -18.63 4.91 -9.71
N LYS A 55 -18.40 3.59 -9.74
CA LYS A 55 -19.38 2.59 -10.20
C LYS A 55 -20.36 2.18 -9.11
N ASN A 56 -19.94 2.30 -7.84
CA ASN A 56 -20.72 1.88 -6.67
C ASN A 56 -20.83 3.08 -5.72
N GLU A 57 -21.62 4.09 -6.11
CA GLU A 57 -21.89 5.26 -5.26
C GLU A 57 -22.97 4.94 -4.24
N ASP A 58 -22.68 5.21 -2.96
CA ASP A 58 -23.64 5.03 -1.88
C ASP A 58 -24.58 6.25 -1.77
N ASP A 59 -25.65 6.14 -0.98
CA ASP A 59 -26.59 7.26 -0.73
C ASP A 59 -25.89 8.53 -0.23
N TRP A 60 -24.83 8.36 0.56
CA TRP A 60 -23.99 9.46 1.04
C TRP A 60 -23.28 10.18 -0.11
N ASP A 61 -22.69 9.44 -1.06
CA ASP A 61 -21.99 10.02 -2.21
C ASP A 61 -22.97 10.77 -3.12
N GLN A 62 -24.17 10.22 -3.32
CA GLN A 62 -25.21 10.86 -4.10
C GLN A 62 -25.68 12.17 -3.46
N ALA A 63 -25.86 12.18 -2.13
CA ALA A 63 -26.21 13.38 -1.39
C ALA A 63 -25.09 14.44 -1.44
N ALA A 64 -23.82 14.03 -1.25
CA ALA A 64 -22.67 14.92 -1.36
C ALA A 64 -22.53 15.49 -2.78
N ARG A 65 -22.71 14.67 -3.82
CA ARG A 65 -22.72 15.09 -5.22
C ARG A 65 -23.84 16.11 -5.51
N LYS A 66 -25.04 15.91 -4.94
CA LYS A 66 -26.15 16.89 -5.05
C LYS A 66 -25.78 18.23 -4.41
N LYS A 67 -25.17 18.22 -3.21
CA LYS A 67 -24.65 19.44 -2.55
C LYS A 67 -23.59 20.14 -3.41
N LEU A 68 -22.67 19.39 -4.02
CA LEU A 68 -21.63 19.96 -4.88
C LEU A 68 -22.18 20.68 -6.12
N LYS A 69 -23.33 20.24 -6.65
CA LYS A 69 -24.01 20.91 -7.77
C LYS A 69 -24.69 22.22 -7.38
N GLN A 70 -24.93 22.46 -6.09
CA GLN A 70 -25.57 23.68 -5.60
C GLN A 70 -24.57 24.82 -5.36
N LEU A 71 -23.25 24.59 -5.53
CA LEU A 71 -22.27 25.66 -5.41
C LEU A 71 -22.37 26.66 -6.56
N ILE A 72 -22.13 27.94 -6.24
CA ILE A 72 -22.09 29.06 -7.19
C ILE A 72 -21.11 28.76 -8.34
N ARG A 73 -19.99 28.11 -8.03
CA ARG A 73 -19.03 27.61 -9.03
C ARG A 73 -18.92 26.10 -8.89
N PRO A 74 -19.70 25.32 -9.66
CA PRO A 74 -19.63 23.88 -9.57
C PRO A 74 -18.24 23.37 -10.01
N PRO A 75 -17.66 22.40 -9.30
CA PRO A 75 -16.43 21.76 -9.73
C PRO A 75 -16.65 20.95 -11.02
N PHE A 76 -15.57 20.72 -11.76
CA PHE A 76 -15.64 19.83 -12.91
C PHE A 76 -15.97 18.40 -12.47
N GLU A 77 -16.57 17.61 -13.37
CA GLU A 77 -16.94 16.23 -13.08
C GLU A 77 -15.71 15.37 -12.73
N SER A 78 -14.59 15.60 -13.41
CA SER A 78 -13.31 14.93 -13.13
C SER A 78 -12.80 15.22 -11.71
N GLN A 79 -12.90 16.47 -11.26
CA GLN A 79 -12.52 16.89 -9.91
C GLN A 79 -13.44 16.29 -8.85
N THR A 80 -14.74 16.27 -9.14
CA THR A 80 -15.76 15.70 -8.27
C THR A 80 -15.51 14.21 -8.03
N ARG A 81 -15.31 13.44 -9.11
CA ARG A 81 -15.11 11.99 -9.05
C ARG A 81 -13.72 11.57 -8.56
N ARG A 82 -12.66 12.29 -8.94
CA ARG A 82 -11.27 11.85 -8.67
C ARG A 82 -10.62 12.51 -7.47
N GLY A 83 -11.19 13.60 -6.95
CA GLY A 83 -10.60 14.35 -5.84
C GLY A 83 -11.59 14.57 -4.72
N ILE A 84 -12.63 15.36 -4.97
CA ILE A 84 -13.46 15.93 -3.91
C ILE A 84 -14.26 14.86 -3.16
N LEU A 85 -15.00 14.00 -3.88
CA LEU A 85 -15.79 12.94 -3.24
C LEU A 85 -14.93 11.90 -2.53
N PRO A 86 -13.84 11.35 -3.12
CA PRO A 86 -12.93 10.44 -2.41
C PRO A 86 -12.38 11.03 -1.11
N VAL A 87 -11.90 12.27 -1.16
CA VAL A 87 -11.30 12.96 0.00
C VAL A 87 -12.37 13.27 1.05
N ALA A 88 -13.52 13.77 0.65
CA ALA A 88 -14.62 14.01 1.58
C ALA A 88 -15.07 12.70 2.24
N ARG A 89 -15.18 11.60 1.48
CA ARG A 89 -15.57 10.30 2.01
C ARG A 89 -14.56 9.77 3.02
N SER A 90 -13.26 9.91 2.76
CA SER A 90 -12.23 9.50 3.72
C SER A 90 -12.33 10.26 5.04
N PHE A 91 -12.66 11.56 5.01
CA PHE A 91 -12.79 12.36 6.23
C PHE A 91 -14.11 12.10 6.98
N TYR A 92 -15.25 12.09 6.26
CA TYR A 92 -16.56 12.09 6.90
C TYR A 92 -17.15 10.71 7.15
N LYS A 93 -16.77 9.70 6.36
CA LYS A 93 -17.31 8.33 6.47
C LYS A 93 -16.32 7.38 7.11
N GLU A 94 -15.05 7.47 6.72
CA GLU A 94 -13.99 6.56 7.19
C GLU A 94 -13.16 7.15 8.35
N ASP A 95 -13.51 8.34 8.84
CA ASP A 95 -12.86 9.07 9.95
C ASP A 95 -11.33 9.15 9.86
N GLN A 96 -10.81 9.28 8.65
CA GLN A 96 -9.37 9.39 8.39
C GLN A 96 -8.89 10.79 8.74
N LYS A 97 -7.78 10.91 9.49
CA LYS A 97 -7.23 12.20 9.93
C LYS A 97 -6.62 13.03 8.81
N ALA A 98 -6.22 12.40 7.70
CA ALA A 98 -5.59 13.05 6.57
C ALA A 98 -5.85 12.27 5.27
N ALA A 99 -5.85 12.96 4.15
CA ALA A 99 -5.95 12.39 2.81
C ALA A 99 -4.96 13.04 1.87
N PHE A 100 -4.29 12.23 1.04
CA PHE A 100 -3.35 12.72 0.03
C PHE A 100 -4.00 12.70 -1.35
N LEU A 101 -3.97 13.83 -2.05
CA LEU A 101 -4.46 13.94 -3.43
C LEU A 101 -3.28 13.99 -4.42
N VAL A 102 -3.03 12.87 -5.09
CA VAL A 102 -1.97 12.73 -6.10
C VAL A 102 -2.58 12.85 -7.51
N GLY A 103 -1.80 13.41 -8.45
CA GLY A 103 -2.26 13.74 -9.80
C GLY A 103 -1.28 14.69 -10.50
N GLU A 104 -1.46 14.91 -11.79
CA GLU A 104 -0.59 15.81 -12.55
C GLU A 104 -0.93 17.29 -12.30
N MET A 105 -0.03 18.20 -12.69
CA MET A 105 -0.34 19.63 -12.71
C MET A 105 -1.52 19.91 -13.64
N GLY A 106 -2.34 20.92 -13.33
CA GLY A 106 -3.51 21.26 -14.14
C GLY A 106 -4.74 20.35 -13.94
N THR A 107 -4.63 19.26 -13.18
CA THR A 107 -5.78 18.38 -12.83
C THR A 107 -6.74 19.00 -11.80
N GLY A 108 -6.45 20.22 -11.35
CA GLY A 108 -7.35 21.00 -10.51
C GLY A 108 -7.24 20.74 -9.01
N LYS A 109 -6.15 20.14 -8.54
CA LYS A 109 -5.90 19.89 -7.11
C LYS A 109 -6.04 21.13 -6.23
N VAL A 110 -5.61 22.29 -6.74
CA VAL A 110 -5.58 23.57 -6.00
C VAL A 110 -6.74 24.48 -6.40
N ARG A 111 -7.61 24.05 -7.32
CA ARG A 111 -8.70 24.91 -7.81
C ARG A 111 -9.64 25.23 -6.64
N ARG A 112 -9.68 26.51 -6.27
CA ARG A 112 -10.59 27.02 -5.23
C ARG A 112 -12.04 26.89 -5.70
N ILE A 113 -12.88 26.27 -4.87
CA ILE A 113 -14.32 26.12 -5.07
C ILE A 113 -14.99 26.98 -3.98
N GLY A 114 -15.43 28.19 -4.33
CA GLY A 114 -16.08 29.13 -3.40
C GLY A 114 -15.14 30.22 -2.86
N ALA A 115 -15.68 31.44 -2.72
CA ALA A 115 -15.05 32.61 -2.13
C ALA A 115 -15.47 32.75 -0.67
#